data_AF-A0A9D5K5C2-F1
#
_entry.id   AF-A0A9D5K5C2-F1
#
_cell.length_a   1.000
_cell.length_b   1.000
_cell.length_c   1.000
_cell.angle_alpha   90.00
_cell.angle_beta   90.00
_cell.angle_gamma   90.00
#
_symmetry.space_group_name_H-M   'P 1'
#
loop_
_entity.id
_entity.type
_entity.pdbx_description
1 polymer ?
#
loop_
_entity_poly.entity_id
_entity_poly.type
_entity_poly.pdbx_seq_one_letter_code
_entity_poly.pdbx_strand_id
1 'polypeptide(L)'
;MAVGLKEKNFWTLVLVVFVGILIGSYLNSLVGLIPGGNNVVKTFFTYNFINFGIGFPEPILIDINAIKFQLGVQMKFSLLSVIGIFLSLYFFRWYK
;
A
#
# COMPACT_ATOMS: atom_id res chain seq x y z
N MET A 1 26.70 -10.45 -0.83
CA MET A 1 27.16 -9.06 -1.00
C MET A 1 26.06 -8.26 -1.69
N ALA A 2 25.47 -7.29 -0.97
CA ALA A 2 24.36 -6.44 -1.44
C ALA A 2 24.84 -5.32 -2.39
N VAL A 3 25.51 -5.71 -3.48
CA VAL A 3 26.20 -4.78 -4.40
C VAL A 3 25.29 -4.46 -5.58
N GLY A 4 24.42 -3.48 -5.37
CA GLY A 4 23.58 -2.92 -6.44
C GLY A 4 22.73 -1.71 -6.03
N LEU A 5 22.53 -1.50 -4.73
CA LEU A 5 21.76 -0.35 -4.20
C LEU A 5 22.65 0.83 -3.78
N LYS A 6 23.97 0.68 -3.77
CA LYS A 6 24.87 1.64 -3.12
C LYS A 6 25.11 2.94 -3.92
N GLU A 7 24.80 2.95 -5.22
CA GLU A 7 25.03 4.11 -6.11
C GLU A 7 23.75 4.72 -6.70
N LYS A 8 22.58 4.18 -6.37
CA LYS A 8 21.29 4.67 -6.88
C LYS A 8 20.69 5.64 -5.85
N ASN A 9 20.29 6.82 -6.31
CA ASN A 9 19.70 7.89 -5.50
C ASN A 9 18.68 7.31 -4.51
N PHE A 10 18.79 7.70 -3.23
CA PHE A 10 17.84 7.32 -2.17
C PHE A 10 16.38 7.50 -2.60
N TRP A 11 16.10 8.58 -3.34
CA TRP A 11 14.82 8.88 -3.98
C TRP A 11 14.30 7.78 -4.91
N THR A 12 15.17 7.14 -5.70
CA THR A 12 14.76 6.05 -6.58
C THR A 12 14.32 4.83 -5.78
N LEU A 13 14.97 4.53 -4.65
CA LEU A 13 14.58 3.41 -3.79
C LEU A 13 13.20 3.67 -3.18
N VAL A 14 12.97 4.89 -2.67
CA VAL A 14 11.66 5.32 -2.16
C VAL A 14 10.57 5.17 -3.22
N LEU A 15 10.83 5.60 -4.45
CA LEU A 15 9.88 5.45 -5.57
C LEU A 15 9.59 3.98 -5.90
N VAL A 16 10.59 3.12 -5.92
CA VAL A 16 10.41 1.68 -6.20
C VAL A 16 9.54 1.02 -5.14
N VAL A 17 9.74 1.36 -3.87
CA VAL A 17 8.91 0.88 -2.77
C VAL A 17 7.48 1.41 -2.91
N PHE A 18 7.31 2.69 -3.23
CA PHE A 18 6.01 3.30 -3.45
C PHE A 18 5.23 2.62 -4.57
N VAL A 19 5.87 2.39 -5.72
CA VAL A 19 5.30 1.65 -6.85
C VAL A 19 4.94 0.22 -6.44
N GLY A 20 5.78 -0.44 -5.64
CA GLY A 20 5.49 -1.78 -5.12
C GLY A 20 4.25 -1.84 -4.24
N ILE A 21 4.04 -0.84 -3.38
CA ILE A 21 2.82 -0.71 -2.57
C ILE A 21 1.60 -0.56 -3.49
N LEU A 22 1.69 0.29 -4.52
CA LEU A 22 0.59 0.49 -5.47
C LEU A 22 0.24 -0.80 -6.23
N ILE A 23 1.25 -1.53 -6.72
CA ILE A 23 1.06 -2.81 -7.41
C ILE A 23 0.37 -3.80 -6.48
N GLY A 24 0.87 -3.95 -5.25
CA GLY A 24 0.29 -4.89 -4.28
C GLY A 24 -1.11 -4.49 -3.82
N SER A 25 -1.42 -3.18 -3.75
CA SER A 25 -2.77 -2.69 -3.52
C SER A 25 -3.71 -3.06 -4.66
N TYR A 26 -3.27 -2.89 -5.91
CA TYR A 26 -4.07 -3.26 -7.08
C TYR A 26 -4.33 -4.77 -7.14
N LEU A 27 -3.31 -5.59 -6.85
CA LEU A 27 -3.47 -7.04 -6.73
C LEU A 27 -4.49 -7.40 -5.64
N ASN A 28 -4.50 -6.67 -4.52
CA ASN A 28 -5.48 -6.88 -3.45
C ASN A 28 -6.92 -6.66 -3.94
N SER A 29 -7.15 -5.57 -4.69
CA SER A 29 -8.45 -5.31 -5.31
C SER A 29 -8.87 -6.41 -6.30
N LEU A 30 -7.94 -6.93 -7.09
CA LEU A 30 -8.20 -8.03 -8.02
C LEU A 30 -8.60 -9.32 -7.28
N VAL A 31 -7.90 -9.67 -6.20
CA VAL A 31 -8.26 -10.81 -5.34
C VAL A 31 -9.63 -10.59 -4.67
N GLY A 32 -9.93 -9.34 -4.31
CA GLY A 32 -11.25 -8.91 -3.82
C GLY A 32 -12.39 -9.18 -4.80
N LEU A 33 -12.15 -9.05 -6.10
CA LEU A 33 -13.13 -9.24 -7.16
C LEU A 33 -13.39 -10.71 -7.52
N ILE A 34 -12.52 -11.65 -7.09
CA ILE A 34 -12.70 -13.07 -7.38
C ILE A 34 -14.00 -13.56 -6.70
N PRO A 35 -15.00 -14.01 -7.47
CA PRO A 35 -16.22 -14.58 -6.92
C PRO A 35 -15.92 -15.98 -6.40
N GLY A 36 -16.17 -16.21 -5.11
CA GLY A 36 -15.83 -17.48 -4.47
C GLY A 36 -15.85 -17.41 -2.95
N GLY A 37 -16.94 -16.92 -2.35
CA GLY A 37 -17.23 -17.01 -0.91
C GLY A 37 -16.18 -16.43 0.06
N ASN A 38 -16.46 -16.58 1.36
CA ASN A 38 -15.54 -16.24 2.45
C ASN A 38 -14.43 -17.30 2.58
N ASN A 39 -13.54 -17.36 1.59
CA ASN A 39 -12.38 -18.24 1.64
C ASN A 39 -11.33 -17.64 2.58
N VAL A 40 -10.83 -18.45 3.52
CA VAL A 40 -9.76 -18.09 4.47
C VAL A 40 -8.55 -17.49 3.74
N VAL A 41 -8.24 -18.02 2.56
CA VAL A 41 -7.17 -17.54 1.68
C VAL A 41 -7.39 -16.09 1.26
N LYS A 42 -8.60 -15.74 0.81
CA LYS A 42 -8.95 -14.37 0.39
C LYS A 42 -8.81 -13.39 1.56
N THR A 43 -9.31 -13.77 2.74
CA THR A 43 -9.22 -12.96 3.95
C THR A 43 -7.79 -12.79 4.43
N PHE A 44 -6.97 -13.84 4.36
CA PHE A 44 -5.56 -13.81 4.76
C PHE A 44 -4.74 -12.87 3.87
N PHE A 45 -4.93 -12.96 2.55
CA PHE A 45 -4.26 -12.10 1.59
C PHE A 45 -4.74 -10.64 1.68
N THR A 46 -6.05 -10.42 1.84
CA THR A 46 -6.65 -9.08 1.93
C THR A 46 -6.48 -8.44 3.31
N TYR A 47 -5.97 -9.16 4.31
CA TYR A 47 -5.83 -8.66 5.67
C TYR A 47 -4.97 -7.39 5.68
N ASN A 48 -5.52 -6.32 6.25
CA ASN A 48 -4.83 -5.04 6.38
C ASN A 48 -4.17 -4.99 7.76
N PHE A 49 -2.84 -5.13 7.80
CA PHE A 49 -2.07 -5.18 9.05
C PHE A 49 -1.86 -3.81 9.67
N ILE A 50 -1.75 -2.78 8.83
CA ILE A 50 -1.46 -1.42 9.26
C ILE A 50 -2.48 -0.50 8.60
N ASN A 51 -3.33 0.08 9.43
CA ASN A 51 -4.20 1.20 9.08
C ASN A 51 -3.65 2.42 9.81
N PHE A 52 -2.93 3.27 9.09
CA PHE A 52 -2.38 4.50 9.67
C PHE A 52 -2.67 5.68 8.76
N GLY A 53 -2.96 6.82 9.34
CA GLY A 53 -3.49 7.94 8.60
C GLY A 53 -3.69 9.20 9.42
N ILE A 54 -3.60 10.35 8.76
CA ILE A 54 -3.98 11.63 9.35
C ILE A 54 -5.51 11.67 9.39
N GLY A 55 -6.11 11.85 10.57
CA GLY A 55 -7.56 11.70 10.74
C GLY A 55 -8.01 10.22 10.81
N PHE A 56 -7.23 9.37 11.47
CA PHE A 56 -7.61 8.00 11.82
C PHE A 56 -7.69 7.85 13.35
N PRO A 57 -8.74 7.19 13.91
CA PRO A 57 -9.87 6.56 13.22
C PRO A 57 -10.93 7.54 12.71
N GLU A 58 -10.96 8.78 13.22
CA GLU A 58 -11.96 9.79 12.84
C GLU A 58 -11.32 10.92 12.03
N PRO A 59 -11.97 11.35 10.93
CA PRO A 59 -11.46 12.44 10.11
C PRO A 59 -11.40 13.73 10.91
N ILE A 60 -10.45 14.60 10.58
CA ILE A 60 -10.35 15.91 11.20
C ILE A 60 -11.54 16.73 10.70
N LEU A 61 -12.49 16.99 11.60
CA LEU A 61 -13.67 17.79 11.35
C LEU A 61 -13.38 19.26 11.67
N ILE A 62 -13.48 20.12 10.67
CA ILE A 62 -13.49 21.57 10.86
C ILE A 62 -14.91 22.04 10.61
N ASP A 63 -15.65 22.27 11.70
CA ASP A 63 -17.05 22.71 11.66
C ASP A 63 -17.12 24.22 11.80
N ILE A 64 -17.58 24.89 10.74
CA ILE A 64 -17.76 26.34 10.66
C ILE A 64 -19.25 26.67 10.57
N ASN A 65 -20.11 26.04 11.38
CA ASN A 65 -21.57 26.28 11.55
C ASN A 65 -22.44 26.17 10.27
N ALA A 66 -22.12 26.94 9.24
CA ALA A 66 -22.68 26.86 7.88
C ALA A 66 -21.96 25.83 6.98
N ILE A 67 -20.68 25.51 7.22
CA ILE A 67 -19.88 24.62 6.36
C ILE A 67 -19.07 23.65 7.22
N LYS A 68 -19.09 22.35 6.87
CA LYS A 68 -18.30 21.30 7.53
C LYS A 68 -17.24 20.77 6.57
N PHE A 69 -15.97 20.82 6.97
CA PHE A 69 -14.86 20.22 6.24
C PHE A 69 -14.40 18.94 6.92
N GLN A 70 -14.17 17.89 6.15
CA GLN A 70 -13.64 16.62 6.63
C GLN A 70 -12.33 16.33 5.89
N LEU A 71 -11.22 16.23 6.64
CA LEU A 71 -9.91 15.88 6.10
C LEU A 71 -9.41 14.59 6.75
N GLY A 72 -9.17 13.57 5.94
CA GLY A 72 -8.63 12.29 6.38
C GLY A 72 -7.84 11.61 5.27
N VAL A 73 -6.62 11.16 5.57
CA VAL A 73 -5.79 10.35 4.68
C VAL A 73 -5.56 9.02 5.38
N GLN A 74 -6.08 7.93 4.83
CA GLN A 74 -5.88 6.59 5.39
C GLN A 74 -5.02 5.76 4.45
N MET A 75 -3.87 5.29 4.94
CA MET A 75 -3.04 4.30 4.25
C MET A 75 -3.33 2.93 4.84
N LYS A 76 -3.71 1.99 3.96
CA LYS A 76 -3.97 0.60 4.31
C LYS A 76 -2.87 -0.27 3.70
N PHE A 77 -2.19 -1.04 4.54
CA PHE A 77 -1.17 -1.99 4.10
C PHE A 77 -1.66 -3.42 4.27
N SER A 78 -1.72 -4.15 3.16
CA SER A 78 -2.08 -5.58 3.12
C SER A 78 -0.89 -6.50 2.87
N LEU A 79 -1.04 -7.82 3.08
CA LEU A 79 0.00 -8.79 2.67
C LEU A 79 0.36 -8.65 1.19
N LEU A 80 -0.64 -8.44 0.31
CA LEU A 80 -0.36 -8.23 -1.11
C LEU A 80 0.47 -6.97 -1.36
N SER A 81 0.31 -5.92 -0.55
CA SER A 81 1.14 -4.71 -0.63
C SER A 81 2.61 -5.03 -0.36
N VAL A 82 2.89 -5.88 0.64
CA VAL A 82 4.24 -6.37 0.95
C VAL A 82 4.81 -7.19 -0.21
N ILE A 83 4.02 -8.12 -0.75
CA ILE A 83 4.40 -8.93 -1.91
C ILE A 83 4.70 -8.03 -3.12
N GLY A 84 3.89 -6.99 -3.34
CA GLY A 84 4.11 -5.99 -4.39
C GLY A 84 5.42 -5.23 -4.24
N ILE A 85 5.83 -4.87 -3.02
CA ILE A 85 7.15 -4.28 -2.74
C ILE A 85 8.27 -5.25 -3.12
N PHE A 86 8.17 -6.52 -2.70
CA PHE A 86 9.18 -7.54 -3.06
C PHE A 86 9.28 -7.74 -4.57
N LEU A 87 8.14 -7.79 -5.27
CA LEU A 87 8.08 -7.86 -6.74
C LEU A 87 8.75 -6.64 -7.37
N SER A 88 8.39 -5.43 -6.95
CA SER A 88 8.94 -4.18 -7.48
C SER A 88 10.46 -4.11 -7.29
N LEU A 89 10.96 -4.49 -6.11
CA LEU A 89 12.39 -4.57 -5.83
C LEU A 89 13.09 -5.64 -6.69
N TYR A 90 12.44 -6.79 -6.92
CA TYR A 90 12.97 -7.84 -7.77
C TYR A 90 13.08 -7.39 -9.24
N PHE A 91 12.03 -6.78 -9.78
CA PHE A 91 12.03 -6.20 -11.13
C PHE A 91 13.09 -5.11 -11.26
N PHE A 92 13.20 -4.21 -10.29
CA PHE A 92 14.20 -3.15 -10.30
C PHE A 92 15.64 -3.67 -10.22
N ARG A 93 15.86 -4.81 -9.55
CA ARG A 93 17.15 -5.50 -9.55
C ARG A 93 17.48 -6.12 -10.92
N TRP A 94 16.46 -6.57 -11.66
CA TRP A 94 16.63 -7.20 -12.96
C TRP A 94 16.77 -6.20 -14.11
N TYR A 95 16.21 -5.00 -13.95
CA TYR A 95 16.27 -3.89 -14.91
C TYR A 95 17.60 -3.10 -14.84
N LYS A 96 18.72 -3.77 -14.54
CA LYS A 96 20.05 -3.13 -14.46
C LYS A 96 20.65 -2.95 -15.84
#